data_AF-A0A7C9MY01-F1
#
_entry.id   AF-A0A7C9MY01-F1
#
_cell.length_a   1.000
_cell.length_b   1.000
_cell.length_c   1.000
_cell.angle_alpha   90.00
_cell.angle_beta   90.00
_cell.angle_gamma   90.00
#
_symmetry.space_group_name_H-M   'P 1'
#
loop_
_entity.id
_entity.type
_entity.pdbx_description
1 polymer ?
#
loop_
_entity_poly.entity_id
_entity_poly.type
_entity_poly.pdbx_seq_one_letter_code
_entity_poly.pdbx_strand_id
1 'polypeptide(L)'
;MKKQLTEAQFQVAIKGLEIGKQTIDIAHGVLVEGRPQAEFVSSLGLTKGAVSQAVNRVWVAAGNQLPEGYARVTAVLPEHQAFIVKKWEADAKRKQEIKT
;
A
#
# COMPACT_ATOMS: atom_id res chain seq x y z
N MET A 1 -0.47 -10.27 -5.48
CA MET A 1 -0.61 -8.87 -5.95
C MET A 1 0.66 -8.11 -5.59
N LYS A 2 1.24 -7.33 -6.51
CA LYS A 2 2.35 -6.43 -6.18
C LYS A 2 1.79 -5.23 -5.42
N LYS A 3 2.43 -4.83 -4.33
CA LYS A 3 2.06 -3.66 -3.54
C LYS A 3 2.45 -2.41 -4.34
N GLN A 4 1.47 -1.73 -4.96
CA GLN A 4 1.66 -0.50 -5.71
C GLN A 4 0.69 0.58 -5.23
N LEU A 5 1.12 1.83 -5.31
CA LEU A 5 0.37 3.03 -4.93
C LEU A 5 0.43 4.03 -6.08
N THR A 6 -0.63 4.83 -6.23
CA THR A 6 -0.56 6.02 -7.07
C THR A 6 0.26 7.12 -6.39
N GLU A 7 0.75 8.09 -7.16
CA GLU A 7 1.46 9.26 -6.60
C GLU A 7 0.61 9.97 -5.53
N ALA A 8 -0.69 10.16 -5.79
CA ALA A 8 -1.60 10.77 -4.82
C ALA A 8 -1.70 9.96 -3.53
N GLN A 9 -1.89 8.63 -3.62
CA GLN A 9 -1.95 7.76 -2.45
C GLN A 9 -0.65 7.81 -1.65
N PHE A 10 0.49 7.82 -2.35
CA PHE A 10 1.80 7.92 -1.72
C PHE A 10 1.99 9.24 -0.96
N GLN A 11 1.67 10.37 -1.60
CA GLN A 11 1.77 11.70 -0.98
C GLN A 11 0.90 11.83 0.27
N VAL A 12 -0.33 11.30 0.25
CA VAL A 12 -1.20 11.33 1.42
C VAL A 12 -0.67 10.40 2.52
N ALA A 13 -0.12 9.24 2.16
CA ALA A 13 0.46 8.31 3.12
C ALA A 13 1.67 8.90 3.87
N ILE A 14 2.57 9.62 3.19
CA ILE A 14 3.77 10.18 3.80
C ILE A 14 3.51 11.45 4.62
N LYS A 15 2.43 12.19 4.36
CA LYS A 15 2.09 13.43 5.10
C LYS A 15 1.93 13.23 6.61
N GLY A 16 1.50 12.04 7.04
CA GLY A 16 1.32 11.69 8.45
C GLY A 16 2.45 10.86 9.06
N LEU A 17 3.56 10.64 8.33
CA LEU A 17 4.66 9.78 8.76
C LEU A 17 5.90 10.60 9.09
N GLU A 18 6.45 10.39 10.29
CA GLU A 18 7.81 10.84 10.62
C GLU A 18 8.83 9.85 10.04
N ILE A 19 9.17 10.03 8.76
CA ILE A 19 10.18 9.26 8.04
C ILE A 19 11.23 10.16 7.43
N GLY A 20 12.49 9.69 7.43
CA GLY A 20 13.58 10.38 6.76
C GLY A 20 13.46 10.30 5.24
N LYS A 21 14.07 11.27 4.55
CA LYS A 21 14.07 11.39 3.08
C LYS A 21 14.46 10.09 2.36
N GLN A 22 15.49 9.40 2.83
CA GLN A 22 15.92 8.12 2.24
C GLN A 22 14.82 7.05 2.27
N THR A 23 14.01 7.00 3.33
CA THR A 23 12.87 6.07 3.42
C THR A 23 11.76 6.45 2.43
N ILE A 24 11.52 7.76 2.26
CA ILE A 24 10.57 8.28 1.26
C ILE A 24 11.03 7.88 -0.14
N ASP A 25 12.29 8.11 -0.49
CA ASP A 25 12.84 7.83 -1.82
C ASP A 25 12.78 6.33 -2.16
N ILE A 26 13.15 5.45 -1.21
CA ILE A 26 13.05 3.99 -1.39
C ILE A 26 11.59 3.57 -1.58
N ALA A 27 10.70 4.06 -0.72
CA ALA A 27 9.29 3.68 -0.77
C ALA A 27 8.61 4.19 -2.05
N HIS A 28 8.96 5.39 -2.51
CA HIS A 28 8.46 5.98 -3.76
C HIS A 28 8.90 5.15 -4.96
N GLY A 29 10.20 4.86 -5.07
CA GLY A 29 10.73 4.06 -6.16
C GLY A 29 10.15 2.64 -6.23
N VAL A 30 9.86 2.02 -5.08
CA VAL A 30 9.27 0.67 -5.06
C VAL A 30 7.76 0.67 -5.25
N LEU A 31 7.03 1.54 -4.55
CA LEU A 31 5.56 1.50 -4.51
C LEU A 31 4.92 2.30 -5.65
N VAL A 32 5.55 3.36 -6.14
CA VAL A 32 5.03 4.23 -7.21
C VAL A 32 5.71 3.91 -8.53
N GLU A 33 7.04 3.93 -8.60
CA GLU A 33 7.78 3.66 -9.84
C GLU A 33 7.87 2.17 -10.19
N GLY A 34 7.55 1.28 -9.24
CA GLY A 34 7.55 -0.16 -9.44
C GLY A 34 8.94 -0.80 -9.53
N ARG A 35 9.99 -0.09 -9.10
CA ARG A 35 11.37 -0.58 -9.13
C ARG A 35 11.59 -1.70 -8.11
N PRO A 36 12.49 -2.66 -8.38
CA PRO A 36 12.77 -3.76 -7.47
C PRO A 36 13.47 -3.28 -6.18
N GLN A 37 13.07 -3.81 -5.03
CA GLN A 37 13.78 -3.55 -3.75
C GLN A 37 15.27 -3.91 -3.80
N ALA A 38 15.64 -4.93 -4.59
CA ALA A 38 17.03 -5.36 -4.76
C ALA A 38 17.92 -4.27 -5.36
N GLU A 39 17.35 -3.37 -6.17
CA GLU A 39 18.09 -2.24 -6.75
C GLU A 39 18.53 -1.24 -5.67
N PHE A 40 17.69 -1.00 -4.67
CA PHE A 40 17.97 -0.12 -3.53
C PHE A 40 18.94 -0.75 -2.52
N VAL A 41 18.90 -2.08 -2.37
CA VAL A 41 19.88 -2.82 -1.56
C VAL A 41 21.29 -2.60 -2.09
N SER A 42 21.48 -2.78 -3.41
CA SER A 42 22.79 -2.64 -4.05
C SER A 42 23.25 -1.19 -4.17
N SER A 43 22.35 -0.26 -4.52
CA SER A 43 22.72 1.15 -4.76
C SER A 43 22.96 1.94 -3.48
N LEU A 44 22.27 1.63 -2.39
CA LEU A 44 22.38 2.34 -1.11
C LEU A 44 23.21 1.57 -0.06
N GLY A 45 23.71 0.38 -0.38
CA GLY A 45 24.46 -0.48 0.55
C GLY A 45 23.63 -0.91 1.77
N LEU A 46 22.30 -0.97 1.64
CA LEU A 46 21.38 -1.31 2.73
C LEU A 46 21.11 -2.81 2.77
N THR A 47 20.72 -3.32 3.94
CA THR A 47 20.25 -4.70 4.04
C THR A 47 18.87 -4.86 3.40
N LYS A 48 18.58 -6.06 2.89
CA LYS A 48 17.22 -6.42 2.39
C LYS A 48 16.13 -6.13 3.43
N GLY A 49 16.43 -6.35 4.71
CA GLY A 49 15.51 -6.06 5.82
C GLY A 49 15.20 -4.58 5.97
N ALA A 50 16.22 -3.72 5.90
CA ALA A 50 16.03 -2.27 6.01
C ALA A 50 15.18 -1.71 4.86
N VAL A 51 15.44 -2.14 3.63
CA VAL A 51 14.64 -1.75 2.45
C VAL A 51 13.20 -2.24 2.58
N SER A 52 13.00 -3.49 2.98
CA SER A 52 11.66 -4.07 3.19
C SER A 52 10.88 -3.31 4.27
N GLN A 53 11.52 -2.94 5.38
CA GLN A 53 10.89 -2.16 6.44
C GLN A 53 10.52 -0.74 5.99
N ALA A 54 11.39 -0.07 5.23
CA ALA A 54 11.13 1.25 4.67
C ALA A 54 9.87 1.24 3.79
N VAL A 55 9.78 0.28 2.86
CA VAL A 55 8.63 0.10 1.98
C VAL A 55 7.38 -0.25 2.79
N ASN A 56 7.49 -1.16 3.78
CA ASN A 56 6.34 -1.61 4.54
C ASN A 56 5.74 -0.51 5.42
N ARG A 57 6.55 0.41 5.98
CA ARG A 57 6.05 1.56 6.75
C ARG A 57 5.09 2.43 5.94
N VAL A 58 5.49 2.80 4.72
CA VAL A 58 4.65 3.63 3.84
C VAL A 58 3.44 2.84 3.34
N TRP A 59 3.63 1.56 3.01
CA TRP A 59 2.52 0.70 2.61
C TRP A 59 1.43 0.58 3.68
N VAL A 60 1.81 0.41 4.95
CA VAL A 60 0.85 0.32 6.06
C VAL A 60 0.11 1.65 6.25
N ALA A 61 0.82 2.79 6.17
CA ALA A 61 0.19 4.10 6.27
C ALA A 61 -0.79 4.36 5.11
N ALA A 62 -0.40 4.04 3.87
CA ALA A 62 -1.28 4.13 2.72
C ALA A 62 -2.47 3.19 2.83
N GLY A 63 -2.25 1.99 3.41
CA GLY A 63 -3.32 1.06 3.74
C GLY A 63 -4.35 1.65 4.69
N ASN A 64 -4.03 2.65 5.51
CA ASN A 64 -5.02 3.31 6.37
C ASN A 64 -5.81 4.40 5.66
N GLN A 65 -5.42 4.82 4.44
CA GLN A 65 -6.29 5.63 3.60
C GLN A 65 -7.40 4.77 2.99
N LEU A 66 -8.63 5.12 3.34
CA LEU A 66 -9.84 4.59 2.71
C LEU A 66 -10.39 5.67 1.76
N PRO A 67 -10.94 5.30 0.59
CA PRO A 67 -11.68 6.24 -0.23
C PRO A 67 -12.83 6.87 0.56
N GLU A 68 -13.22 8.09 0.19
CA GLU A 68 -14.36 8.75 0.82
C GLU A 68 -15.63 7.89 0.74
N GLY A 69 -16.31 7.71 1.87
CA GLY A 69 -17.48 6.84 1.99
C GLY A 69 -17.18 5.34 2.16
N TYR A 70 -15.90 4.94 2.30
CA TYR A 70 -15.51 3.55 2.57
C TYR A 70 -15.04 3.36 4.01
N ALA A 71 -15.33 2.19 4.58
CA ALA A 71 -14.90 1.78 5.91
C ALA A 71 -14.15 0.44 5.86
N ARG A 72 -13.11 0.28 6.69
CA ARG A 72 -12.47 -1.02 6.92
C ARG A 72 -13.22 -1.77 8.00
N VAL A 73 -13.60 -3.02 7.70
CA VAL A 73 -14.27 -3.92 8.64
C VAL A 73 -13.44 -5.17 8.86
N THR A 74 -13.42 -5.67 10.10
CA THR A 74 -12.85 -6.98 10.46
C THR A 74 -13.82 -7.66 11.40
N ALA A 75 -14.33 -8.84 11.01
CA ALA A 75 -15.37 -9.55 11.73
C ALA A 75 -15.21 -11.07 11.58
N VAL A 76 -15.66 -11.81 12.60
CA VAL A 76 -15.80 -13.27 12.54
C VAL A 76 -17.21 -13.58 12.05
N LEU A 77 -17.33 -14.28 10.92
CA LEU A 77 -18.60 -14.54 10.24
C LEU A 77 -18.73 -16.01 9.83
N PRO A 78 -19.95 -16.56 9.74
CA PRO A 78 -20.21 -17.84 9.08
C PRO A 78 -19.79 -17.81 7.59
N GLU A 79 -19.47 -18.97 7.04
CA GLU A 79 -18.90 -19.10 5.67
C GLU A 79 -19.75 -18.40 4.59
N HIS A 80 -21.08 -18.55 4.64
CA HIS A 80 -21.98 -17.94 3.66
C HIS A 80 -21.94 -16.41 3.68
N GLN A 81 -21.75 -15.79 4.84
CA GLN A 81 -21.62 -14.33 4.96
C GLN A 81 -20.24 -13.87 4.53
N ALA A 82 -19.19 -14.62 4.88
CA ALA A 82 -17.83 -14.35 4.42
C ALA A 82 -17.74 -14.38 2.88
N PHE A 83 -18.46 -15.28 2.21
CA PHE A 83 -18.56 -15.31 0.75
C PHE A 83 -19.17 -14.03 0.18
N ILE A 84 -20.25 -13.51 0.78
CA ILE A 84 -20.90 -12.27 0.36
C ILE A 84 -19.93 -11.07 0.52
N VAL A 85 -19.26 -10.97 1.66
CA VAL A 85 -18.27 -9.89 1.91
C VAL A 85 -17.13 -9.93 0.89
N LYS A 86 -16.60 -11.11 0.56
CA LYS A 86 -15.57 -11.27 -0.49
C LYS A 86 -16.06 -10.81 -1.86
N LYS A 87 -17.33 -11.08 -2.20
CA LYS A 87 -17.93 -10.61 -3.46
C LYS A 87 -18.04 -9.08 -3.49
N TRP A 88 -18.49 -8.46 -2.40
CA TRP A 88 -18.53 -7.00 -2.28
C TRP A 88 -17.16 -6.35 -2.40
N GLU A 89 -16.11 -6.95 -1.82
CA GLU A 89 -14.74 -6.48 -1.97
C GLU A 89 -14.29 -6.48 -3.44
N ALA A 90 -14.56 -7.57 -4.17
CA ALA A 90 -14.19 -7.68 -5.59
C ALA A 90 -14.96 -6.68 -6.48
N ASP A 91 -16.24 -6.46 -6.19
CA ASP A 91 -17.06 -5.50 -6.92
C ASP A 91 -16.66 -4.05 -6.61
N ALA A 92 -16.27 -3.76 -5.36
CA ALA A 92 -15.72 -2.47 -4.97
C ALA A 92 -14.42 -2.14 -5.70
N LYS A 93 -13.50 -3.12 -5.83
CA LYS A 93 -12.24 -2.96 -6.59
C LYS A 93 -12.52 -2.64 -8.07
N ARG A 94 -13.40 -3.40 -8.72
CA ARG A 94 -13.78 -3.17 -10.13
C ARG A 94 -14.39 -1.78 -10.35
N LYS A 95 -15.24 -1.30 -9.44
CA LYS A 95 -15.84 0.04 -9.55
C LYS A 95 -14.83 1.17 -9.40
N GLN A 96 -13.73 0.96 -8.67
CA GLN A 96 -12.65 1.95 -8.54
C GLN A 96 -11.79 2.02 -9.80
N GLU A 97 -11.51 0.88 -10.43
CA GLU A 97 -10.77 0.81 -11.70
C GLU A 97 -11.51 1.51 -12.85
N ILE A 98 -12.84 1.49 -12.87
CA ILE A 98 -13.67 2.14 -13.91
C ILE A 98 -13.76 3.67 -13.70
N LYS A 99 -13.56 4.16 -12.48
CA LYS A 99 -13.67 5.59 -12.14
C LYS A 99 -12.36 6.36 -12.33
N THR A 100 -11.27 5.67 -12.67
CA THR A 100 -9.93 6.24 -12.91
C THR A 100 -9.68 6.30 -14.40
#